data_AF-A0AAV2LCZ0-F1
#
_entry.id   AF-A0AAV2LCZ0-F1
#
_cell.length_a   1.000
_cell.length_b   1.000
_cell.length_c   1.000
_cell.angle_alpha   90.00
_cell.angle_beta   90.00
_cell.angle_gamma   90.00
#
_symmetry.space_group_name_H-M   'P 1'
#
loop_
_entity.id
_entity.type
_entity.pdbx_description
1 polymer ?
#
loop_
_entity_poly.entity_id
_entity_poly.type
_entity_poly.pdbx_seq_one_letter_code
_entity_poly.pdbx_strand_id
1 'polypeptide(L)'
;MQADLLSTVPLCSTVICNMSVGPINNMDFLTLFAVYVAVVLTCIVLVCKYSGQQQSPLTILFDCLAKIFGPITPKWLQRFSQGTMHKLFHQRSNMFIYIHILLEVVVYAEFTYEVFGYCQDMDTTLLSLSVPYILLAVKTLFFFLCIKRDPGTVTKKRIPSQLQVYPYDGRLFHPGVSCPTCQLVKPARSKHCRVCNRCVQRFDHHCVWVNNCIGSQNTRYFLLYLFSLTAMAATWMRMASSSQQDLCLLCSIFF
;
A
#
# COMPACT_ATOMS: atom_id res chain seq x y z
N MET A 1 51.07 -36.94 -3.96
CA MET A 1 50.75 -35.80 -4.85
C MET A 1 49.37 -35.30 -4.47
N GLN A 2 49.26 -34.61 -3.34
CA GLN A 2 48.03 -34.01 -2.82
C GLN A 2 48.42 -33.05 -1.70
N ALA A 3 48.95 -31.92 -2.13
CA ALA A 3 48.96 -30.66 -1.41
C ALA A 3 48.53 -29.62 -2.45
N ASP A 4 47.83 -28.56 -2.02
CA ASP A 4 47.30 -27.45 -2.82
C ASP A 4 45.81 -27.50 -3.16
N LEU A 5 44.95 -27.32 -2.15
CA LEU A 5 43.60 -26.77 -2.36
C LEU A 5 42.98 -26.16 -1.09
N LEU A 6 43.77 -25.43 -0.29
CA LEU A 6 43.32 -24.84 0.98
C LEU A 6 43.78 -23.39 1.20
N SER A 7 44.03 -22.61 0.13
CA SER A 7 44.57 -21.24 0.26
C SER A 7 43.73 -20.11 -0.34
N THR A 8 42.45 -20.31 -0.69
CA THR A 8 41.63 -19.25 -1.32
C THR A 8 40.42 -18.76 -0.52
N VAL A 9 40.27 -19.15 0.75
CA VAL A 9 39.20 -18.63 1.61
C VAL A 9 39.74 -17.81 2.80
N PRO A 10 40.32 -16.61 2.60
CA PRO A 10 40.41 -15.64 3.69
C PRO A 10 39.73 -14.29 3.41
N LEU A 11 38.93 -14.17 2.35
CA LEU A 11 38.31 -12.88 1.97
C LEU A 11 36.82 -12.74 2.30
N CYS A 12 36.05 -13.82 2.43
CA CYS A 12 34.59 -13.72 2.65
C CYS A 12 34.21 -13.38 4.10
N SER A 13 34.93 -13.93 5.10
CA SER A 13 34.68 -13.62 6.51
C SER A 13 35.02 -12.17 6.89
N THR A 14 35.92 -11.54 6.15
CA THR A 14 36.37 -10.17 6.44
C THR A 14 35.39 -9.11 5.92
N VAL A 15 34.65 -9.40 4.84
CA VAL A 15 33.68 -8.43 4.25
C VAL A 15 32.41 -8.35 5.07
N ILE A 16 31.91 -9.47 5.60
CA ILE A 16 30.72 -9.49 6.48
C ILE A 16 31.01 -8.80 7.82
N CYS A 17 32.25 -8.86 8.32
CA CYS A 17 32.66 -8.13 9.52
C CYS A 17 33.02 -6.64 9.29
N ASN A 18 33.23 -6.19 8.05
CA ASN A 18 33.62 -4.81 7.72
C ASN A 18 32.48 -3.95 7.17
N MET A 19 31.23 -4.43 7.13
CA MET A 19 30.07 -3.54 7.12
C MET A 19 29.90 -2.90 8.49
N SER A 20 30.89 -2.10 8.89
CA SER A 20 30.84 -1.19 10.01
C SER A 20 29.89 -0.05 9.65
N VAL A 21 28.58 -0.34 9.71
CA VAL A 21 27.65 0.63 10.28
C VAL A 21 28.26 0.95 11.64
N GLY A 22 28.81 2.17 11.79
CA GLY A 22 29.50 2.59 13.02
C GLY A 22 28.66 2.23 14.24
N PRO A 23 29.27 1.94 15.41
CA PRO A 23 28.58 1.30 16.54
C PRO A 23 27.34 2.09 16.91
N ILE A 24 26.18 1.65 16.40
CA ILE A 24 24.89 2.09 16.89
C ILE A 24 24.85 1.49 18.29
N ASN A 25 24.99 2.32 19.31
CA ASN A 25 24.90 1.84 20.68
C ASN A 25 23.58 1.05 20.79
N ASN A 26 23.56 -0.06 21.54
CA ASN A 26 22.32 -0.84 21.73
C ASN A 26 21.11 0.04 22.14
N MET A 27 21.38 1.18 22.80
CA MET A 27 20.40 2.19 23.14
C MET A 27 19.85 2.99 21.96
N ASP A 28 20.65 3.27 20.94
CA ASP A 28 20.22 3.98 19.72
C ASP A 28 19.36 3.07 18.84
N PHE A 29 19.70 1.78 18.73
CA PHE A 29 18.87 0.80 18.00
C PHE A 29 17.49 0.63 18.65
N LEU A 30 17.47 0.42 19.98
CA LEU A 30 16.22 0.25 20.71
C LEU A 30 15.35 1.52 20.62
N THR A 31 15.97 2.69 20.64
CA THR A 31 15.30 3.98 20.48
C THR A 31 14.73 4.14 19.07
N LEU A 32 15.51 3.87 18.02
CA LEU A 32 15.06 3.92 16.63
C LEU A 32 13.92 2.93 16.37
N PHE A 33 14.03 1.71 16.90
CA PHE A 33 12.99 0.69 16.82
C PHE A 33 11.71 1.15 17.55
N ALA A 34 11.82 1.71 18.75
CA ALA A 34 10.69 2.25 19.50
C ALA A 34 10.01 3.42 18.75
N VAL A 35 10.78 4.33 18.16
CA VAL A 35 10.27 5.44 17.33
C VAL A 35 9.55 4.90 16.10
N TYR A 36 10.15 3.93 15.39
CA TYR A 36 9.52 3.28 14.23
C TYR A 36 8.18 2.64 14.60
N VAL A 37 8.15 1.83 15.67
CA VAL A 37 6.92 1.19 16.16
C VAL A 37 5.87 2.24 16.53
N ALA A 38 6.25 3.32 17.22
CA ALA A 38 5.34 4.40 17.57
C ALA A 38 4.76 5.10 16.33
N VAL A 39 5.59 5.38 15.31
CA VAL A 39 5.16 5.99 14.05
C VAL A 39 4.20 5.06 13.29
N VAL A 40 4.55 3.78 13.16
CA VAL A 40 3.72 2.78 12.47
C VAL A 40 2.37 2.61 13.16
N LEU A 41 2.36 2.45 14.49
CA LEU A 41 1.12 2.35 15.26
C LEU A 41 0.27 3.61 15.11
N THR A 42 0.88 4.80 15.14
CA THR A 42 0.18 6.07 14.91
C THR A 42 -0.43 6.13 13.51
N CYS A 43 0.31 5.73 12.48
CA CYS A 43 -0.18 5.66 11.10
C CYS A 43 -1.35 4.67 10.95
N ILE A 44 -1.23 3.47 11.51
CA ILE A 44 -2.30 2.46 11.50
C ILE A 44 -3.57 3.03 12.16
N VAL A 45 -3.42 3.66 13.32
CA VAL A 45 -4.55 4.24 14.04
C VAL A 45 -5.22 5.36 13.24
N LEU A 46 -4.43 6.27 12.66
CA LEU A 46 -4.94 7.34 11.81
C LEU A 46 -5.71 6.76 10.62
N VAL A 47 -5.15 5.76 9.94
CA VAL A 47 -5.84 5.06 8.84
C VAL A 47 -7.14 4.42 9.32
N CYS A 48 -7.14 3.65 10.40
CA CYS A 48 -8.36 3.00 10.92
C CYS A 48 -9.43 4.02 11.27
N LYS A 49 -9.06 5.11 11.94
CA LYS A 49 -9.96 6.20 12.32
C LYS A 49 -10.57 6.89 11.11
N TYR A 50 -9.75 7.22 10.11
CA TYR A 50 -10.22 7.95 8.93
C TYR A 50 -10.81 7.03 7.84
N SER A 51 -10.56 5.72 7.86
CA SER A 51 -11.17 4.75 6.94
C SER A 51 -12.64 4.43 7.27
N GLY A 52 -13.17 4.92 8.41
CA GLY A 52 -14.57 4.75 8.79
C GLY A 52 -14.93 3.35 9.29
N GLN A 53 -13.95 2.56 9.74
CA GLN A 53 -14.17 1.24 10.34
C GLN A 53 -14.68 1.37 11.79
N GLN A 54 -15.59 0.47 12.21
CA GLN A 54 -16.14 0.44 13.57
C GLN A 54 -15.06 0.20 14.65
N GLN A 55 -15.34 0.77 15.83
CA GLN A 55 -14.49 0.90 17.03
C GLN A 55 -13.55 -0.30 17.27
N SER A 56 -12.25 -0.12 16.99
CA SER A 56 -11.21 -1.05 17.43
C SER A 56 -10.66 -0.59 18.79
N PRO A 57 -10.06 -1.49 19.59
CA PRO A 57 -9.42 -1.11 20.87
C PRO A 57 -8.41 0.04 20.70
N LEU A 58 -7.72 0.06 19.56
CA LEU A 58 -6.75 1.09 19.19
C LEU A 58 -7.40 2.45 18.90
N THR A 59 -8.57 2.50 18.26
CA THR A 59 -9.26 3.79 18.05
C THR A 59 -9.79 4.36 19.37
N ILE A 60 -10.23 3.52 20.31
CA ILE A 60 -10.63 3.94 21.66
C ILE A 60 -9.44 4.51 22.44
N LEU A 61 -8.30 3.81 22.43
CA LEU A 61 -7.05 4.27 23.07
C LEU A 61 -6.63 5.63 22.51
N PHE A 62 -6.69 5.81 21.20
CA PHE A 62 -6.31 7.06 20.57
C PHE A 62 -7.30 8.19 20.82
N ASP A 63 -8.59 7.91 20.93
CA ASP A 63 -9.56 8.90 21.35
C ASP A 63 -9.34 9.32 22.82
N CYS A 64 -8.85 8.41 23.67
CA CYS A 64 -8.41 8.72 25.03
C CYS A 64 -7.16 9.62 25.02
N LEU A 65 -6.12 9.24 24.27
CA LEU A 65 -4.91 10.05 24.12
C LEU A 65 -5.21 11.42 23.48
N ALA A 66 -6.06 11.48 22.47
CA ALA A 66 -6.49 12.73 21.84
C ALA A 66 -7.29 13.62 22.80
N LYS A 67 -7.99 13.07 23.79
CA LYS A 67 -8.61 13.86 24.89
C LYS A 67 -7.57 14.42 25.85
N ILE A 68 -6.48 13.69 26.10
CA ILE A 68 -5.37 14.13 26.97
C ILE A 68 -4.53 15.22 26.29
N PHE A 69 -4.20 15.05 25.02
CA PHE A 69 -3.37 16.00 24.25
C PHE A 69 -4.19 17.10 23.53
N GLY A 70 -5.50 16.94 23.42
CA GLY A 70 -6.42 17.89 22.78
C GLY A 70 -6.40 19.30 23.37
N PRO A 71 -6.25 19.50 24.69
CA PRO A 71 -6.10 20.83 25.29
C PRO A 71 -4.77 21.52 24.92
N ILE A 72 -3.74 20.75 24.60
CA ILE A 72 -2.39 21.22 24.28
C ILE A 72 -2.27 21.56 22.79
N THR A 73 -3.06 20.90 21.94
CA THR A 73 -2.99 21.11 20.48
C THR A 73 -3.81 22.34 20.05
N PRO A 74 -3.22 23.27 19.27
CA PRO A 74 -3.95 24.42 18.78
C PRO A 74 -5.15 24.00 17.93
N LYS A 75 -6.33 24.60 18.17
CA LYS A 75 -7.57 24.29 17.42
C LYS A 75 -7.41 24.46 15.91
N TRP A 76 -6.56 25.39 15.46
CA TRP A 76 -6.26 25.59 14.04
C TRP A 76 -5.53 24.38 13.44
N LEU A 77 -4.57 23.80 14.18
CA LEU A 77 -3.80 22.64 13.76
C LEU A 77 -4.67 21.39 13.70
N GLN A 78 -5.58 21.23 14.67
CA GLN A 78 -6.53 20.12 14.69
C GLN A 78 -7.48 20.16 13.49
N ARG A 79 -8.05 21.34 13.17
CA ARG A 79 -8.91 21.54 12.00
C ARG A 79 -8.16 21.34 10.69
N PHE A 80 -6.92 21.85 10.61
CA PHE A 80 -6.07 21.68 9.43
C PHE A 80 -5.72 20.21 9.20
N SER A 81 -5.32 19.49 10.26
CA SER A 81 -5.01 18.05 10.22
C SER A 81 -6.23 17.24 9.78
N GLN A 82 -7.39 17.44 10.41
CA GLN A 82 -8.64 16.75 10.06
C GLN A 82 -9.08 17.06 8.63
N GLY A 83 -8.99 18.32 8.20
CA GLY A 83 -9.34 18.73 6.84
C GLY A 83 -8.40 18.12 5.80
N THR A 84 -7.09 18.08 6.09
CA THR A 84 -6.07 17.48 5.21
C THR A 84 -6.27 15.97 5.10
N MET A 85 -6.47 15.26 6.21
CA MET A 85 -6.73 13.82 6.22
C MET A 85 -8.01 13.48 5.48
N HIS A 86 -9.09 14.24 5.70
CA HIS A 86 -10.32 14.05 4.96
C HIS A 86 -10.11 14.24 3.45
N LYS A 87 -9.39 15.29 3.03
CA LYS A 87 -9.06 15.49 1.61
C LYS A 87 -8.18 14.36 1.06
N LEU A 88 -7.20 13.90 1.82
CA LEU A 88 -6.24 12.89 1.36
C LEU A 88 -6.90 11.52 1.14
N PHE A 89 -7.78 11.10 2.05
CA PHE A 89 -8.38 9.76 2.02
C PHE A 89 -9.76 9.69 1.35
N HIS A 90 -10.52 10.79 1.32
CA HIS A 90 -11.92 10.79 0.86
C HIS A 90 -12.16 11.63 -0.40
N GLN A 91 -11.21 12.48 -0.78
CA GLN A 91 -11.32 13.29 -2.00
C GLN A 91 -10.21 12.94 -2.98
N ARG A 92 -10.62 12.59 -4.20
CA ARG A 92 -9.70 12.27 -5.29
C ARG A 92 -8.79 13.47 -5.58
N SER A 93 -7.50 13.33 -5.26
CA SER A 93 -6.49 14.37 -5.43
C SER A 93 -5.21 13.80 -6.06
N ASN A 94 -4.50 14.63 -6.84
CA ASN A 94 -3.19 14.24 -7.36
C ASN A 94 -2.14 14.14 -6.24
N MET A 95 -2.34 14.88 -5.13
CA MET A 95 -1.48 14.83 -3.95
C MET A 95 -1.34 13.41 -3.40
N PHE A 96 -2.45 12.66 -3.34
CA PHE A 96 -2.42 11.26 -2.92
C PHE A 96 -1.46 10.41 -3.78
N ILE A 97 -1.45 10.63 -5.10
CA ILE A 97 -0.59 9.89 -6.03
C ILE A 97 0.88 10.26 -5.81
N TYR A 98 1.19 11.56 -5.71
CA TYR A 98 2.56 12.01 -5.48
C TYR A 98 3.11 11.53 -4.14
N ILE A 99 2.31 11.59 -3.07
CA ILE A 99 2.68 11.07 -1.76
C ILE A 99 2.92 9.56 -1.83
N HIS A 100 2.05 8.81 -2.50
CA HIS A 100 2.23 7.35 -2.64
C HIS A 100 3.51 7.02 -3.42
N ILE A 101 3.77 7.68 -4.54
CA ILE A 101 4.98 7.45 -5.34
C ILE A 101 6.23 7.86 -4.57
N LEU A 102 6.21 8.98 -3.84
CA LEU A 102 7.33 9.41 -3.02
C LEU A 102 7.64 8.39 -1.92
N LEU A 103 6.63 7.95 -1.17
CA LEU A 103 6.80 6.92 -0.13
C LEU A 103 7.31 5.61 -0.71
N GLU A 104 6.77 5.20 -1.87
CA GLU A 104 7.23 4.01 -2.58
C GLU A 104 8.72 4.14 -2.96
N VAL A 105 9.13 5.25 -3.60
CA VAL A 105 10.53 5.49 -3.98
C VAL A 105 11.45 5.48 -2.76
N VAL A 106 11.06 6.15 -1.66
CA VAL A 106 11.88 6.19 -0.44
C VAL A 106 12.07 4.79 0.15
N VAL A 107 10.98 4.05 0.35
CA VAL A 107 11.02 2.69 0.91
C VAL A 107 11.84 1.76 0.01
N TYR A 108 11.65 1.83 -1.31
CA TYR A 108 12.39 0.98 -2.22
C TYR A 108 13.86 1.39 -2.36
N ALA A 109 14.20 2.68 -2.26
CA ALA A 109 15.58 3.13 -2.26
C ALA A 109 16.34 2.64 -1.02
N GLU A 110 15.73 2.77 0.16
CA GLU A 110 16.28 2.24 1.41
C GLU A 110 16.45 0.71 1.34
N PHE A 111 15.40 0.00 0.90
CA PHE A 111 15.46 -1.44 0.70
C PHE A 111 16.55 -1.84 -0.32
N THR A 112 16.69 -1.10 -1.42
CA THR A 112 17.74 -1.36 -2.43
C THR A 112 19.12 -1.19 -1.82
N TYR A 113 19.35 -0.14 -1.03
CA TYR A 113 20.64 0.13 -0.41
C TYR A 113 21.07 -1.03 0.51
N GLU A 114 20.15 -1.53 1.34
CA GLU A 114 20.44 -2.63 2.28
C GLU A 114 20.54 -3.99 1.60
N VAL A 115 19.59 -4.32 0.71
CA VAL A 115 19.47 -5.67 0.14
C VAL A 115 20.38 -5.89 -1.06
N PHE A 116 20.67 -4.85 -1.84
CA PHE A 116 21.51 -5.01 -3.03
C PHE A 116 22.96 -5.35 -2.67
N GLY A 117 23.50 -4.76 -1.59
CA GLY A 117 24.83 -5.13 -1.08
C GLY A 117 24.87 -6.59 -0.66
N TYR A 118 23.89 -7.02 0.14
CA TYR A 118 23.78 -8.41 0.58
C TYR A 118 23.62 -9.40 -0.59
N CYS A 119 22.82 -9.08 -1.60
CA CYS A 119 22.61 -9.97 -2.74
C CYS A 119 23.81 -10.07 -3.69
N GLN A 120 24.66 -9.03 -3.75
CA GLN A 120 25.91 -9.08 -4.51
C GLN A 120 26.89 -10.07 -3.89
N ASP A 121 26.97 -10.14 -2.56
CA ASP A 121 27.83 -11.09 -1.85
C ASP A 121 27.38 -12.56 -2.00
N MET A 122 26.10 -12.76 -2.34
CA MET A 122 25.43 -14.06 -2.47
C MET A 122 25.38 -14.59 -3.91
N ASP A 123 26.14 -14.01 -4.85
CA ASP A 123 26.15 -14.39 -6.28
C ASP A 123 24.74 -14.46 -6.91
N THR A 124 23.80 -13.63 -6.44
CA THR A 124 22.43 -13.65 -6.95
C THR A 124 22.39 -13.16 -8.40
N THR A 125 21.74 -13.93 -9.29
CA THR A 125 21.68 -13.53 -10.71
C THR A 125 20.98 -12.17 -10.88
N LEU A 126 21.51 -11.35 -11.80
CA LEU A 126 20.92 -10.05 -12.15
C LEU A 126 19.45 -10.17 -12.55
N LEU A 127 19.08 -11.28 -13.18
CA LEU A 127 17.70 -11.55 -13.56
C LEU A 127 16.80 -11.65 -12.31
N SER A 128 17.19 -12.45 -11.31
CA SER A 128 16.45 -12.58 -10.06
C SER A 128 16.33 -11.24 -9.32
N LEU A 129 17.38 -10.41 -9.36
CA LEU A 129 17.37 -9.06 -8.78
C LEU A 129 16.44 -8.10 -9.52
N SER A 130 16.32 -8.22 -10.85
CA SER A 130 15.49 -7.32 -11.66
C SER A 130 13.99 -7.58 -11.54
N VAL A 131 13.57 -8.82 -11.29
CA VAL A 131 12.16 -9.24 -11.27
C VAL A 131 11.29 -8.43 -10.30
N PRO A 132 11.67 -8.22 -9.03
CA PRO A 132 10.87 -7.43 -8.09
C PRO A 132 10.71 -5.96 -8.52
N TYR A 133 11.73 -5.35 -9.13
CA TYR A 133 11.64 -3.97 -9.64
C TYR A 133 10.76 -3.85 -10.89
N ILE A 134 10.77 -4.86 -11.76
CA ILE A 134 9.83 -4.94 -12.88
C ILE A 134 8.40 -5.05 -12.35
N LEU A 135 8.17 -5.92 -11.37
CA LEU A 135 6.86 -6.08 -10.74
C LEU A 135 6.42 -4.81 -10.00
N LEU A 136 7.35 -4.07 -9.38
CA LEU A 136 7.10 -2.75 -8.81
C LEU A 136 6.59 -1.77 -9.86
N ALA A 137 7.30 -1.64 -10.99
CA ALA A 137 6.88 -0.75 -12.08
C ALA A 137 5.50 -1.14 -12.64
N VAL A 138 5.24 -2.43 -12.82
CA VAL A 138 3.94 -2.95 -13.29
C VAL A 138 2.83 -2.67 -12.27
N LYS A 139 3.08 -2.90 -10.98
CA LYS A 139 2.15 -2.57 -9.88
C LYS A 139 1.80 -1.09 -9.88
N THR A 140 2.81 -0.23 -10.05
CA THR A 140 2.64 1.24 -10.02
C THR A 140 1.90 1.76 -11.24
N LEU A 141 2.10 1.14 -12.41
CA LEU A 141 1.28 1.40 -13.59
C LEU A 141 -0.20 1.07 -13.35
N PHE A 142 -0.51 -0.12 -12.84
CA PHE A 142 -1.91 -0.51 -12.60
C PHE A 142 -2.56 0.29 -11.48
N PHE A 143 -1.82 0.64 -10.43
CA PHE A 143 -2.23 1.58 -9.41
C PHE A 143 -2.63 2.92 -10.03
N PHE A 144 -1.75 3.53 -10.85
CA PHE A 144 -2.02 4.79 -11.52
C PHE A 144 -3.25 4.72 -12.42
N LEU A 145 -3.38 3.66 -13.23
CA LEU A 145 -4.54 3.45 -14.10
C LEU A 145 -5.85 3.30 -13.31
N CYS A 146 -5.82 2.58 -12.18
CA CYS A 146 -6.97 2.41 -11.30
C CYS A 146 -7.45 3.74 -10.69
N ILE A 147 -6.51 4.58 -10.24
CA ILE A 147 -6.82 5.90 -9.66
C ILE A 147 -7.32 6.87 -10.73
N LYS A 148 -6.64 6.94 -11.87
CA LYS A 148 -6.94 7.95 -12.90
C LYS A 148 -8.19 7.63 -13.71
N ARG A 149 -8.64 6.38 -13.76
CA ARG A 149 -9.87 6.05 -14.49
C ARG A 149 -11.12 6.48 -13.75
N ASP A 150 -12.13 6.89 -14.51
CA ASP A 150 -13.47 7.05 -14.00
C ASP A 150 -14.00 5.65 -13.62
N PRO A 151 -14.63 5.46 -12.46
CA PRO A 151 -15.14 4.16 -12.03
C PRO A 151 -16.46 3.79 -12.70
N GLY A 152 -16.96 4.59 -13.66
CA GLY A 152 -18.29 4.45 -14.23
C GLY A 152 -19.30 5.38 -13.57
N THR A 153 -18.96 6.66 -13.40
CA THR A 153 -19.87 7.67 -12.85
C THR A 153 -21.14 7.73 -13.68
N VAL A 154 -22.28 7.62 -12.99
CA VAL A 154 -23.61 7.71 -13.60
C VAL A 154 -23.94 9.18 -13.83
N THR A 155 -24.24 9.52 -15.08
CA THR A 155 -24.67 10.87 -15.49
C THR A 155 -25.87 10.73 -16.43
N LYS A 156 -26.73 11.76 -16.51
CA LYS A 156 -27.92 11.74 -17.39
C LYS A 156 -27.58 11.29 -18.83
N LYS A 157 -26.44 11.75 -19.36
CA LYS A 157 -25.95 11.40 -20.70
C LYS A 157 -25.54 9.94 -20.87
N ARG A 158 -25.06 9.29 -19.80
CA ARG A 158 -24.55 7.90 -19.84
C ARG A 158 -25.60 6.86 -19.48
N ILE A 159 -26.69 7.24 -18.80
CA ILE A 159 -27.74 6.29 -18.38
C ILE A 159 -28.21 5.38 -19.53
N PRO A 160 -28.50 5.86 -20.76
CA PRO A 160 -28.94 4.99 -21.84
C PRO A 160 -27.95 3.87 -22.16
N SER A 161 -26.67 4.19 -22.33
CA SER A 161 -25.63 3.18 -22.61
C SER A 161 -25.36 2.27 -21.41
N GLN A 162 -25.50 2.79 -20.19
CA GLN A 162 -25.34 2.00 -18.96
C GLN A 162 -26.45 0.96 -18.77
N LEU A 163 -27.67 1.27 -19.20
CA LEU A 163 -28.81 0.36 -19.19
C LEU A 163 -28.71 -0.73 -20.26
N GLN A 164 -28.08 -0.45 -21.40
CA GLN A 164 -27.81 -1.46 -22.43
C GLN A 164 -26.83 -2.53 -21.93
N VAL A 165 -25.83 -2.15 -21.14
CA VAL A 165 -24.83 -3.09 -20.60
C VAL A 165 -25.38 -3.90 -19.42
N TYR A 166 -26.18 -3.27 -18.55
CA TYR A 166 -26.82 -3.93 -17.41
C TYR A 166 -28.33 -3.58 -17.41
N PRO A 167 -29.17 -4.37 -18.10
CA PRO A 167 -30.61 -4.15 -18.12
C PRO A 167 -31.23 -4.48 -16.75
N TYR A 168 -32.43 -3.96 -16.53
CA TYR A 168 -33.24 -4.33 -15.36
C TYR A 168 -33.74 -5.76 -15.52
N ASP A 169 -33.65 -6.55 -14.45
CA ASP A 169 -34.10 -7.95 -14.44
C ASP A 169 -35.51 -8.10 -13.82
N GLY A 170 -36.04 -7.04 -13.21
CA GLY A 170 -37.34 -7.06 -12.53
C GLY A 170 -37.39 -7.97 -11.30
N ARG A 171 -36.24 -8.43 -10.79
CA ARG A 171 -36.13 -9.27 -9.59
C ARG A 171 -35.27 -8.60 -8.53
N LEU A 172 -34.04 -8.24 -8.89
CA LEU A 172 -33.10 -7.54 -8.03
C LEU A 172 -33.05 -6.04 -8.38
N PHE A 173 -33.26 -5.71 -9.66
CA PHE A 173 -33.18 -4.36 -10.18
C PHE A 173 -34.44 -4.03 -10.98
N HIS A 174 -35.28 -3.17 -10.41
CA HIS A 174 -36.50 -2.67 -11.03
C HIS A 174 -36.27 -1.31 -11.72
N PRO A 175 -36.99 -1.02 -12.82
CA PRO A 175 -36.99 0.30 -13.43
C PRO A 175 -37.62 1.36 -12.51
N GLY A 176 -37.30 2.63 -12.74
CA GLY A 176 -37.89 3.77 -12.02
C GLY A 176 -37.25 4.09 -10.65
N VAL A 177 -36.38 3.23 -10.13
CA VAL A 177 -35.66 3.51 -8.88
C VAL A 177 -34.67 4.66 -9.09
N SER A 178 -34.81 5.73 -8.31
CA SER A 178 -33.95 6.91 -8.38
C SER A 178 -33.04 7.05 -7.15
N CYS A 179 -31.93 7.75 -7.34
CA CYS A 179 -31.07 8.16 -6.22
C CYS A 179 -31.62 9.47 -5.62
N PRO A 180 -31.94 9.52 -4.32
CA PRO A 180 -32.50 10.73 -3.70
C PRO A 180 -31.50 11.88 -3.68
N THR A 181 -30.20 11.59 -3.52
CA THR A 181 -29.13 12.61 -3.46
C THR A 181 -28.79 13.17 -4.84
N CYS A 182 -28.63 12.29 -5.84
CA CYS A 182 -28.24 12.72 -7.19
C CYS A 182 -29.43 13.09 -8.08
N GLN A 183 -30.65 12.69 -7.71
CA GLN A 183 -31.88 12.85 -8.51
C GLN A 183 -31.74 12.27 -9.93
N LEU A 184 -31.15 11.06 -10.01
CA LEU A 184 -30.94 10.31 -11.23
C LEU A 184 -31.61 8.94 -11.12
N VAL A 185 -32.24 8.47 -12.19
CA VAL A 185 -32.66 7.06 -12.29
C VAL A 185 -31.41 6.18 -12.23
N LYS A 186 -31.42 5.20 -11.34
CA LYS A 186 -30.28 4.33 -11.07
C LYS A 186 -30.25 3.20 -12.11
N PRO A 187 -29.19 3.10 -12.94
CA PRO A 187 -28.97 1.89 -13.73
C PRO A 187 -28.86 0.67 -12.82
N ALA A 188 -29.16 -0.52 -13.35
CA ALA A 188 -29.00 -1.77 -12.60
C ALA A 188 -27.58 -1.88 -12.02
N ARG A 189 -27.48 -2.42 -10.81
CA ARG A 189 -26.22 -2.57 -10.05
C ARG A 189 -25.49 -1.27 -9.71
N SER A 190 -26.10 -0.09 -9.87
CA SER A 190 -25.51 1.18 -9.45
C SER A 190 -25.83 1.52 -7.99
N LYS A 191 -24.90 2.21 -7.31
CA LYS A 191 -25.10 2.71 -5.94
C LYS A 191 -24.52 4.13 -5.81
N HIS A 192 -25.07 4.90 -4.87
CA HIS A 192 -24.53 6.21 -4.51
C HIS A 192 -23.40 6.04 -3.49
N CYS A 193 -22.21 6.53 -3.82
CA CYS A 193 -21.11 6.63 -2.89
C CYS A 193 -21.22 7.96 -2.13
N ARG A 194 -21.50 7.91 -0.83
CA ARG A 194 -21.62 9.10 0.03
C ARG A 194 -20.29 9.86 0.14
N VAL A 195 -19.17 9.12 0.15
CA VAL A 195 -17.82 9.70 0.24
C VAL A 195 -17.50 10.57 -0.98
N CYS A 196 -17.71 10.03 -2.18
CA CYS A 196 -17.46 10.78 -3.42
C CYS A 196 -18.65 11.62 -3.89
N ASN A 197 -19.77 11.59 -3.17
CA ASN A 197 -21.05 12.24 -3.51
C ASN A 197 -21.49 12.03 -4.98
N ARG A 198 -21.43 10.79 -5.47
CA ARG A 198 -21.83 10.44 -6.85
C ARG A 198 -22.34 9.01 -6.96
N CYS A 199 -23.22 8.78 -7.94
CA CYS A 199 -23.63 7.42 -8.32
C CYS A 199 -22.58 6.78 -9.22
N VAL A 200 -22.27 5.51 -8.96
CA VAL A 200 -21.30 4.72 -9.72
C VAL A 200 -21.98 3.44 -10.23
N GLN A 201 -21.77 3.14 -11.50
CA GLN A 201 -22.31 1.94 -12.16
C GLN A 201 -21.52 0.70 -11.75
N ARG A 202 -22.22 -0.42 -11.51
CA ARG A 202 -21.62 -1.65 -10.95
C ARG A 202 -20.72 -1.32 -9.76
N PHE A 203 -21.25 -0.50 -8.85
CA PHE A 203 -20.49 -0.04 -7.68
C PHE A 203 -20.12 -1.24 -6.81
N ASP A 204 -18.83 -1.39 -6.57
CA ASP A 204 -18.29 -2.39 -5.67
C ASP A 204 -18.09 -1.75 -4.29
N HIS A 205 -17.09 -0.87 -4.16
CA HIS A 205 -16.81 -0.13 -2.94
C HIS A 205 -16.10 1.21 -3.21
N HIS A 206 -15.98 2.05 -2.18
CA HIS A 206 -15.03 3.17 -2.18
C HIS A 206 -13.74 2.70 -1.53
N CYS A 207 -12.63 2.81 -2.24
CA CYS A 207 -11.34 2.34 -1.75
C CYS A 207 -10.46 3.54 -1.39
N VAL A 208 -10.20 3.72 -0.09
CA VAL A 208 -9.32 4.77 0.42
C VAL A 208 -7.88 4.61 -0.08
N TRP A 209 -7.44 3.37 -0.34
CA TRP A 209 -6.09 3.04 -0.80
C TRP A 209 -5.81 3.41 -2.26
N VAL A 210 -6.86 3.64 -3.05
CA VAL A 210 -6.73 4.21 -4.40
C VAL A 210 -7.49 5.55 -4.51
N ASN A 211 -7.95 6.10 -3.40
CA ASN A 211 -8.69 7.36 -3.30
C ASN A 211 -9.73 7.55 -4.44
N ASN A 212 -10.47 6.47 -4.73
CA ASN A 212 -11.43 6.40 -5.82
C ASN A 212 -12.47 5.29 -5.54
N CYS A 213 -13.64 5.39 -6.17
CA CYS A 213 -14.55 4.24 -6.17
C CYS A 213 -14.01 3.14 -7.09
N ILE A 214 -14.36 1.90 -6.78
CA ILE A 214 -14.20 0.75 -7.68
C ILE A 214 -15.57 0.45 -8.29
N GLY A 215 -15.61 0.43 -9.63
CA GLY A 215 -16.82 0.21 -10.39
C GLY A 215 -16.54 -0.22 -11.82
N SER A 216 -17.59 -0.21 -12.67
CA SER A 216 -17.60 -0.86 -13.98
C SER A 216 -16.37 -0.58 -14.86
N GLN A 217 -15.80 0.62 -14.81
CA GLN A 217 -14.75 1.06 -15.73
C GLN A 217 -13.31 0.95 -15.16
N ASN A 218 -13.14 0.67 -13.87
CA ASN A 218 -11.80 0.54 -13.27
C ASN A 218 -11.56 -0.76 -12.48
N THR A 219 -12.57 -1.60 -12.26
CA THR A 219 -12.40 -2.90 -11.56
C THR A 219 -11.29 -3.75 -12.16
N ARG A 220 -11.12 -3.79 -13.49
CA ARG A 220 -10.03 -4.57 -14.12
C ARG A 220 -8.64 -4.11 -13.70
N TYR A 221 -8.42 -2.80 -13.60
CA TYR A 221 -7.13 -2.24 -13.18
C TYR A 221 -6.91 -2.46 -11.69
N PHE A 222 -7.97 -2.40 -10.88
CA PHE A 222 -7.91 -2.72 -9.47
C PHE A 222 -7.48 -4.18 -9.24
N LEU A 223 -8.05 -5.14 -9.99
CA LEU A 223 -7.65 -6.55 -9.89
C LEU A 223 -6.21 -6.79 -10.36
N LEU A 224 -5.79 -6.17 -11.45
CA LEU A 224 -4.41 -6.26 -11.94
C LEU A 224 -3.41 -5.62 -10.96
N TYR A 225 -3.79 -4.52 -10.31
CA TYR A 225 -3.03 -3.91 -9.22
C TYR A 225 -2.87 -4.87 -8.03
N LEU A 226 -3.95 -5.49 -7.55
CA LEU A 226 -3.87 -6.46 -6.45
C LEU A 226 -3.01 -7.68 -6.82
N PHE A 227 -3.16 -8.20 -8.04
CA PHE A 227 -2.37 -9.33 -8.51
C PHE A 227 -0.87 -9.01 -8.58
N SER A 228 -0.51 -7.88 -9.19
CA SER A 228 0.89 -7.44 -9.28
C SER A 228 1.49 -7.11 -7.91
N LEU A 229 0.71 -6.50 -7.00
CA LEU A 229 1.12 -6.28 -5.61
C LEU A 229 1.44 -7.59 -4.89
N THR A 230 0.57 -8.60 -4.98
CA THR A 230 0.78 -9.92 -4.36
C THR A 230 1.98 -10.64 -4.97
N ALA A 231 2.13 -10.61 -6.30
CA ALA A 231 3.27 -11.22 -6.99
C ALA A 231 4.60 -10.58 -6.56
N MET A 232 4.64 -9.25 -6.49
CA MET A 232 5.80 -8.49 -6.01
C MET A 232 6.15 -8.85 -4.56
N ALA A 233 5.15 -8.86 -3.66
CA ALA A 233 5.37 -9.24 -2.27
C ALA A 233 5.92 -10.68 -2.13
N ALA A 234 5.40 -11.63 -2.92
CA ALA A 234 5.89 -13.00 -2.94
C ALA A 234 7.33 -13.12 -3.47
N THR A 235 7.72 -12.33 -4.48
CA THR A 235 9.12 -12.28 -4.94
C THR A 235 10.05 -11.74 -3.87
N TRP A 236 9.64 -10.69 -3.16
CA TRP A 236 10.44 -10.14 -2.05
C TRP A 236 10.60 -11.12 -0.90
N MET A 237 9.52 -11.80 -0.50
CA MET A 237 9.56 -12.82 0.54
C MET A 237 10.51 -13.97 0.19
N ARG A 238 10.51 -14.42 -1.07
CA ARG A 238 11.44 -15.47 -1.51
C ARG A 238 12.91 -15.04 -1.40
N MET A 239 13.22 -13.82 -1.80
CA MET A 239 14.58 -13.27 -1.68
C MET A 239 15.02 -13.13 -0.21
N ALA A 240 14.10 -12.72 0.67
CA ALA A 240 14.36 -12.64 2.11
C ALA A 240 14.51 -14.03 2.77
N SER A 241 13.84 -15.06 2.24
CA SER A 241 14.00 -16.43 2.76
C SER A 241 15.28 -17.10 2.28
N SER A 242 15.75 -16.83 1.06
CA SER A 242 17.02 -17.36 0.58
C SER A 242 18.19 -16.78 1.37
N SER A 243 18.17 -15.49 1.69
CA SER A 243 19.20 -14.87 2.54
C SER A 243 19.30 -15.49 3.95
N GLN A 244 18.16 -15.84 4.56
CA GLN A 244 18.16 -16.49 5.88
C GLN A 244 18.59 -17.96 5.86
N GLN A 245 18.32 -18.69 4.78
CA GLN A 245 18.75 -20.08 4.64
C GLN A 245 20.26 -20.22 4.51
N ASP A 246 20.93 -19.29 3.83
CA ASP A 246 22.39 -19.33 3.67
C ASP A 246 23.14 -18.93 4.96
N LEU A 247 22.59 -18.01 5.75
CA LEU A 247 23.04 -17.74 7.13
C LEU A 247 22.89 -18.97 8.04
N CYS A 248 21.79 -19.72 7.92
CA CYS A 248 21.57 -20.94 8.69
C CYS A 248 22.46 -22.11 8.22
N LEU A 249 22.74 -22.22 6.92
CA LEU A 249 23.66 -23.23 6.37
C LEU A 249 25.11 -22.96 6.81
N LEU A 250 25.54 -21.71 6.82
CA LEU A 250 26.84 -21.33 7.38
C LEU A 250 26.92 -21.68 8.88
N CYS A 251 25.87 -21.43 9.67
CA CYS A 251 25.85 -21.86 11.07
C CYS A 251 25.84 -23.38 11.29
N SER A 252 25.32 -24.17 10.36
CA SER A 252 25.28 -25.64 10.47
C SER A 252 26.47 -26.38 9.83
N ILE A 253 27.36 -25.66 9.13
CA ILE A 253 28.67 -26.17 8.70
C ILE A 253 29.76 -25.91 9.76
N PHE A 254 29.54 -24.95 10.66
CA PHE A 254 30.45 -24.58 11.75
C PHE A 254 30.08 -25.17 13.13
N PHE A 255 29.11 -26.09 13.20
CA PHE A 255 28.76 -26.87 14.39
C PHE A 255 28.71 -28.37 14.08
#